data_AF-A0A2K3P8X1-F1
#
_entry.id   AF-A0A2K3P8X1-F1
#
_cell.length_a   1.000
_cell.length_b   1.000
_cell.length_c   1.000
_cell.angle_alpha   90.00
_cell.angle_beta   90.00
_cell.angle_gamma   90.00
#
_symmetry.space_group_name_H-M   'P 1'
#
loop_
_entity.id
_entity.type
_entity.pdbx_description
1 polymer ?
#
loop_
_entity_poly.entity_id
_entity_poly.type
_entity_poly.pdbx_seq_one_letter_code
_entity_poly.pdbx_strand_id
1 'polypeptide(L)'
;ELPENFKCLMDCEAAVMLQGIQDHMVMLSRDPAIKIPASFDKGLHYAKSSSKHSNPESVRNILEPLKNHGLTESEICVIANVYPETADVVFALLPSLKGKRGINSQPIEDSMNELAKLKQPIFTV
;
A
#
# COMPACT_ATOMS: atom_id res chain seq x y z
N GLU A 1 -20.47 -0.19 -5.28
CA GLU A 1 -19.24 -0.54 -6.02
C GLU A 1 -18.34 0.68 -6.09
N LEU A 2 -17.02 0.50 -6.26
CA LEU A 2 -16.09 1.62 -6.45
C LEU A 2 -16.25 2.20 -7.86
N PRO A 3 -16.03 3.52 -8.08
CA PRO A 3 -16.13 4.13 -9.41
C PRO A 3 -15.10 3.52 -10.36
N GLU A 4 -15.38 3.40 -11.67
CA GLU A 4 -14.48 2.75 -12.65
C GLU A 4 -13.04 3.32 -12.67
N ASN A 5 -12.87 4.61 -12.34
CA ASN A 5 -11.58 5.32 -12.41
C ASN A 5 -10.94 5.57 -11.04
N PHE A 6 -11.24 4.75 -10.04
CA PHE A 6 -10.60 4.87 -8.73
C PHE A 6 -9.13 4.45 -8.80
N LYS A 7 -8.27 5.20 -8.10
CA LYS A 7 -6.89 4.78 -7.85
C LYS A 7 -6.75 4.36 -6.39
N CYS A 8 -6.29 3.13 -6.17
CA CYS A 8 -5.92 2.68 -4.84
C CYS A 8 -4.58 3.29 -4.42
N LEU A 9 -4.59 3.90 -3.23
CA LEU A 9 -3.41 4.43 -2.56
C LEU A 9 -2.92 3.41 -1.53
N MET A 10 -1.66 3.02 -1.64
CA MET A 10 -0.99 2.17 -0.64
C MET A 10 -0.74 2.99 0.62
N ASP A 11 -0.65 2.35 1.79
CA ASP A 11 -0.43 3.04 3.05
C ASP A 11 0.88 3.85 3.05
N CYS A 12 1.92 3.35 2.39
CA CYS A 12 3.18 4.08 2.22
C CYS A 12 3.06 5.32 1.32
N GLU A 13 2.22 5.27 0.28
CA GLU A 13 1.93 6.46 -0.55
C GLU A 13 1.06 7.46 0.24
N ALA A 14 0.09 6.95 1.00
CA ALA A 14 -0.75 7.76 1.89
C ALA A 14 0.09 8.47 2.95
N ALA A 15 1.08 7.80 3.53
CA ALA A 15 1.99 8.39 4.50
C ALA A 15 2.76 9.57 3.91
N VAL A 16 3.28 9.44 2.68
CA VAL A 16 3.98 10.53 1.98
C VAL A 16 3.06 11.71 1.70
N MET A 17 1.86 11.45 1.17
CA MET A 17 0.90 12.52 0.86
C MET A 17 0.41 13.25 2.11
N LEU A 18 0.05 12.51 3.17
CA LEU A 18 -0.41 13.08 4.43
C LEU A 18 0.72 13.83 5.13
N GLN A 19 1.97 13.34 5.07
CA GLN A 19 3.12 14.09 5.60
C GLN A 19 3.31 15.40 4.84
N GLY A 20 3.21 15.38 3.51
CA GLY A 20 3.26 16.60 2.70
C GLY A 20 2.18 17.62 3.11
N ILE A 21 0.95 17.18 3.42
CA ILE A 21 -0.09 18.06 3.94
C ILE A 21 0.29 18.60 5.33
N GLN A 22 0.79 17.75 6.22
CA GLN A 22 1.26 18.11 7.56
C GLN A 22 2.34 19.20 7.52
N ASP A 23 3.29 19.09 6.59
CA ASP A 23 4.39 20.05 6.44
C ASP A 23 3.88 21.43 6.01
N HIS A 24 2.78 21.49 5.26
CA HIS A 24 2.15 22.73 4.82
C HIS A 24 1.10 23.27 5.79
N MET A 25 0.72 22.54 6.85
CA MET A 25 -0.35 22.95 7.78
C MET A 25 -0.11 24.32 8.43
N VAL A 26 1.14 24.67 8.73
CA VAL A 26 1.46 25.99 9.32
C VAL A 26 1.07 27.13 8.37
N MET A 27 1.15 26.91 7.06
CA MET A 27 0.66 27.86 6.06
C MET A 27 -0.86 27.77 5.91
N LEU A 28 -1.42 26.56 5.82
CA LEU A 28 -2.86 26.34 5.61
C LEU A 28 -3.71 26.86 6.78
N SER A 29 -3.21 26.77 8.01
CA SER A 29 -3.87 27.26 9.22
C SER A 29 -4.02 28.79 9.28
N ARG A 30 -3.35 29.53 8.39
CA ARG A 30 -3.53 30.98 8.24
C ARG A 30 -4.83 31.32 7.52
N ASP A 31 -5.39 30.39 6.76
CA ASP A 31 -6.70 30.55 6.12
C ASP A 31 -7.79 29.95 7.03
N PRO A 32 -8.66 30.76 7.64
CA PRO A 32 -9.71 30.29 8.54
C PRO A 32 -10.80 29.46 7.83
N ALA A 33 -10.87 29.48 6.48
CA ALA A 33 -11.78 28.63 5.73
C ALA A 33 -11.29 27.16 5.67
N ILE A 34 -9.99 26.93 5.87
CA ILE A 34 -9.40 25.59 5.86
C ILE A 34 -9.52 24.97 7.25
N LYS A 35 -10.37 23.95 7.37
CA LYS A 35 -10.53 23.17 8.60
C LYS A 35 -9.86 21.81 8.44
N ILE A 36 -8.87 21.53 9.30
CA ILE A 36 -8.24 20.22 9.35
C ILE A 36 -9.22 19.25 10.02
N PRO A 37 -9.55 18.10 9.39
CA PRO A 37 -10.41 17.10 10.00
C PRO A 37 -9.80 16.52 11.29
N ALA A 38 -10.63 16.26 12.30
CA ALA A 38 -10.18 15.64 13.56
C ALA A 38 -9.59 14.23 13.38
N SER A 39 -9.86 13.57 12.25
CA SER A 39 -9.30 12.28 11.88
C SER A 39 -7.91 12.38 11.24
N PHE A 40 -7.43 13.57 10.89
CA PHE A 40 -6.19 13.74 10.11
C PHE A 40 -4.99 13.11 10.82
N ASP A 41 -4.74 13.51 12.07
CA ASP A 41 -3.58 13.03 12.84
C ASP A 41 -3.61 11.50 13.01
N LYS A 42 -4.81 10.94 13.22
CA LYS A 42 -5.00 9.49 13.32
C LYS A 42 -4.71 8.78 12.01
N GLY A 43 -5.15 9.34 10.88
CA GLY A 43 -4.88 8.82 9.55
C GLY A 43 -3.39 8.86 9.20
N LEU A 44 -2.73 10.00 9.48
CA LEU A 44 -1.28 10.15 9.29
C LEU A 44 -0.51 9.16 10.16
N HIS A 45 -0.85 9.04 11.45
CA HIS A 45 -0.23 8.08 12.34
C HIS A 45 -0.39 6.64 11.85
N TYR A 46 -1.61 6.25 11.47
CA TYR A 46 -1.89 4.92 10.91
C TYR A 46 -0.99 4.64 9.70
N ALA A 47 -1.01 5.51 8.70
CA ALA A 47 -0.26 5.33 7.46
C ALA A 47 1.25 5.22 7.71
N LYS A 48 1.82 6.06 8.59
CA LYS A 48 3.25 5.98 8.94
C LYS A 48 3.61 4.70 9.68
N SER A 49 2.70 4.19 10.52
CA SER A 49 2.96 2.99 11.34
C SER A 49 2.91 1.69 10.52
N SER A 50 2.09 1.65 9.46
CA SER A 50 2.03 0.52 8.53
C SER A 50 3.11 0.58 7.46
N SER A 51 3.60 1.77 7.11
CA SER A 51 4.63 1.98 6.09
C SER A 51 6.06 1.96 6.63
N LYS A 52 6.48 0.89 7.35
CA LYS A 52 7.82 0.79 7.94
C LYS A 52 8.93 0.76 6.86
N HIS A 53 9.32 1.95 6.40
CA HIS A 53 10.52 2.30 5.62
C HIS A 53 10.58 1.78 4.17
N SER A 54 9.48 1.29 3.62
CA SER A 54 9.40 0.94 2.20
C SER A 54 9.27 2.21 1.35
N ASN A 55 10.20 2.42 0.43
CA ASN A 55 10.03 3.41 -0.65
C ASN A 55 8.75 3.06 -1.43
N PRO A 56 7.73 3.94 -1.46
CA PRO A 56 6.48 3.66 -2.15
C PRO A 56 6.68 3.33 -3.63
N GLU A 57 7.65 3.97 -4.28
CA GLU A 57 8.00 3.71 -5.68
C GLU A 57 8.55 2.29 -5.86
N SER A 58 9.44 1.83 -4.97
CA SER A 58 9.96 0.47 -5.03
C SER A 58 8.87 -0.57 -4.83
N VAL A 59 7.96 -0.37 -3.87
CA VAL A 59 6.82 -1.27 -3.65
C VAL A 59 5.91 -1.31 -4.88
N ARG A 60 5.61 -0.14 -5.46
CA ARG A 60 4.78 -0.04 -6.66
C ARG A 60 5.42 -0.78 -7.84
N ASN A 61 6.72 -0.58 -8.06
CA ASN A 61 7.46 -1.20 -9.16
C ASN A 61 7.49 -2.74 -9.06
N ILE A 62 7.55 -3.30 -7.84
CA ILE A 62 7.53 -4.75 -7.62
C ILE A 62 6.15 -5.35 -7.91
N LEU A 63 5.09 -4.64 -7.53
CA LEU A 63 3.72 -5.18 -7.54
C LEU A 63 2.91 -4.85 -8.79
N GLU A 64 3.21 -3.74 -9.47
CA GLU A 64 2.49 -3.32 -10.68
C GLU A 64 2.50 -4.38 -11.81
N PRO A 65 3.57 -5.15 -12.05
CA PRO A 65 3.55 -6.24 -13.03
C PRO A 65 2.49 -7.32 -12.77
N LEU A 66 1.98 -7.44 -11.54
CA LEU A 66 0.91 -8.40 -11.21
C LEU A 66 -0.43 -8.06 -11.89
N LYS A 67 -0.63 -6.82 -12.35
CA LYS A 67 -1.78 -6.47 -13.19
C LYS A 67 -1.86 -7.33 -14.44
N ASN A 68 -0.70 -7.60 -15.07
CA ASN A 68 -0.60 -8.43 -16.26
C ASN A 68 -0.93 -9.91 -15.97
N HIS A 69 -0.99 -10.28 -14.69
CA HIS A 69 -1.35 -11.61 -14.20
C HIS A 69 -2.77 -11.65 -13.61
N GLY A 70 -3.58 -10.62 -13.89
CA GLY A 70 -5.00 -10.59 -13.56
C GLY A 70 -5.35 -10.09 -12.17
N LEU A 71 -4.40 -9.49 -11.44
CA LEU A 71 -4.68 -8.81 -10.17
C LEU A 71 -5.25 -7.41 -10.42
N THR A 72 -6.25 -7.03 -9.64
CA THR A 72 -6.80 -5.66 -9.67
C THR A 72 -5.94 -4.70 -8.85
N GLU A 73 -6.15 -3.39 -9.05
CA GLU A 73 -5.49 -2.36 -8.24
C GLU A 73 -5.77 -2.49 -6.75
N SER A 74 -6.98 -2.89 -6.37
CA SER A 74 -7.35 -3.12 -4.97
C SER A 74 -6.65 -4.34 -4.39
N GLU A 75 -6.56 -5.44 -5.14
CA GLU A 75 -5.83 -6.66 -4.74
C GLU A 75 -4.34 -6.36 -4.52
N ILE A 76 -3.72 -5.60 -5.43
CA ILE A 76 -2.34 -5.14 -5.31
C ILE A 76 -2.15 -4.28 -4.05
N CYS A 77 -3.08 -3.36 -3.77
CA CYS A 77 -3.00 -2.50 -2.59
C CYS A 77 -3.09 -3.30 -1.28
N VAL A 78 -3.92 -4.34 -1.23
CA VAL A 78 -3.99 -5.24 -0.07
C VAL A 78 -2.65 -5.94 0.16
N ILE A 79 -2.03 -6.47 -0.90
CA ILE A 79 -0.71 -7.11 -0.81
C ILE A 79 0.34 -6.11 -0.31
N ALA A 80 0.35 -4.90 -0.87
CA ALA A 80 1.28 -3.83 -0.49
C ALA A 80 1.15 -3.38 0.96
N ASN A 81 -0.05 -3.46 1.55
CA ASN A 81 -0.30 -3.03 2.91
C ASN A 81 -0.08 -4.15 3.93
N VAL A 82 -0.39 -5.40 3.57
CA VAL A 82 -0.28 -6.56 4.47
C VAL A 82 1.13 -7.17 4.45
N TYR A 83 1.87 -7.02 3.35
CA TYR A 83 3.18 -7.65 3.13
C TYR A 83 3.22 -9.17 3.42
N PRO A 84 2.38 -9.96 2.72
CA PRO A 84 2.39 -11.42 2.86
C PRO A 84 3.75 -12.00 2.45
N GLU A 85 4.11 -13.13 3.07
CA GLU A 85 5.44 -13.74 2.87
C GLU A 85 5.46 -14.75 1.71
N THR A 86 4.31 -15.34 1.36
CA THR A 86 4.20 -16.39 0.34
C THR A 86 2.95 -16.21 -0.51
N ALA A 87 2.92 -16.80 -1.70
CA ALA A 87 1.73 -16.82 -2.56
C ALA A 87 0.53 -17.49 -1.87
N ASP A 88 0.74 -18.50 -1.02
CA ASP A 88 -0.34 -19.16 -0.28
C ASP A 88 -1.06 -18.18 0.67
N VAL A 89 -0.31 -17.31 1.35
CA VAL A 89 -0.89 -16.26 2.19
C VAL A 89 -1.64 -15.25 1.33
N VAL A 90 -1.11 -14.88 0.15
CA VAL A 90 -1.82 -14.01 -0.81
C VAL A 90 -3.16 -14.64 -1.22
N PHE A 91 -3.19 -15.91 -1.60
CA PHE A 91 -4.44 -16.59 -1.97
C PHE A 91 -5.41 -16.71 -0.79
N ALA A 92 -4.92 -16.90 0.44
CA ALA A 92 -5.75 -16.89 1.64
C ALA A 92 -6.39 -15.52 1.90
N LEU A 93 -5.64 -14.43 1.72
CA LEU A 93 -6.10 -13.05 1.87
C LEU A 93 -7.04 -12.60 0.75
N LEU A 94 -6.84 -13.11 -0.46
CA LEU A 94 -7.57 -12.73 -1.66
C LEU A 94 -8.30 -13.94 -2.27
N PRO A 95 -9.42 -14.39 -1.68
CA PRO A 95 -10.20 -15.51 -2.21
C PRO A 95 -10.67 -15.30 -3.66
N SER A 96 -10.79 -14.05 -4.11
CA SER A 96 -11.10 -13.66 -5.49
C SER A 96 -10.09 -14.20 -6.51
N LEU A 97 -8.85 -14.47 -6.10
CA LEU A 97 -7.81 -15.04 -6.95
C LEU A 97 -7.96 -16.55 -7.14
N LYS A 98 -8.54 -17.27 -6.17
CA LYS A 98 -8.70 -18.74 -6.22
C LYS A 98 -9.62 -19.21 -7.35
N GLY A 99 -10.57 -18.37 -7.76
CA GLY A 99 -11.48 -18.66 -8.87
C GLY A 99 -10.92 -18.37 -10.27
N LYS A 100 -9.80 -17.64 -10.35
CA LYS A 100 -9.17 -17.25 -11.62
C LYS A 100 -8.31 -18.41 -12.13
N ARG A 101 -8.96 -19.34 -12.84
CA ARG A 101 -8.30 -20.48 -13.52
C ARG A 101 -7.13 -19.95 -14.37
N GLY A 102 -5.89 -20.24 -13.98
CA GLY A 102 -4.69 -19.90 -14.74
C GLY A 102 -3.80 -18.81 -14.15
N ILE A 103 -4.10 -18.26 -12.97
CA ILE A 103 -3.09 -17.45 -12.27
C ILE A 103 -1.92 -18.36 -11.90
N ASN A 104 -0.78 -18.13 -12.55
CA ASN A 104 0.49 -18.73 -12.18
C ASN A 104 0.88 -18.16 -10.81
N SER A 105 1.22 -19.03 -9.85
CA SER A 105 1.69 -18.61 -8.53
C SER A 105 3.10 -18.03 -8.59
N GLN A 106 3.89 -18.37 -9.60
CA GLN A 106 5.29 -17.97 -9.71
C GLN A 106 5.50 -16.44 -9.73
N PRO A 107 4.78 -15.65 -10.56
CA PRO A 107 4.87 -14.18 -10.50
C PRO A 107 4.54 -13.59 -9.13
N ILE A 108 3.56 -14.17 -8.43
CA ILE A 108 3.17 -13.73 -7.09
C ILE A 108 4.31 -14.06 -6.10
N GLU A 109 4.84 -15.27 -6.17
CA GLU A 109 5.95 -15.73 -5.33
C GLU A 109 7.21 -14.88 -5.54
N ASP A 110 7.56 -14.59 -6.80
CA ASP A 110 8.69 -13.73 -7.17
C ASP A 110 8.50 -12.32 -6.60
N SER A 111 7.31 -11.73 -6.74
CA SER A 111 7.01 -10.43 -6.13
C SER A 111 7.11 -10.47 -4.61
N MET A 112 6.72 -11.56 -3.93
CA MET A 112 6.83 -11.65 -2.47
C MET A 112 8.28 -11.73 -2.03
N ASN A 113 9.11 -12.48 -2.77
CA ASN A 113 10.55 -12.55 -2.55
C ASN A 113 11.23 -11.19 -2.73
N GLU A 114 10.85 -10.41 -3.75
CA GLU A 114 11.37 -9.04 -3.91
C GLU A 114 10.87 -8.09 -2.81
N LEU A 115 9.59 -8.18 -2.43
CA LEU A 115 9.06 -7.39 -1.31
C LEU A 115 9.76 -7.72 0.02
N ALA A 116 10.11 -8.99 0.26
CA ALA A 116 10.83 -9.41 1.45
C ALA A 116 12.21 -8.74 1.56
N LYS A 117 12.87 -8.44 0.43
CA LYS A 117 14.15 -7.69 0.41
C LYS A 117 13.99 -6.23 0.81
N LEU A 118 12.79 -5.67 0.68
CA LEU A 118 12.48 -4.30 1.14
C LEU A 118 12.21 -4.23 2.64
N LYS A 119 11.85 -5.36 3.29
CA LYS A 119 11.71 -5.42 4.74
C LYS A 119 13.10 -5.32 5.37
N GLN A 120 13.43 -4.17 5.96
CA GLN A 120 14.64 -4.08 6.77
C GLN A 120 14.48 -4.86 8.08
N PRO A 121 15.56 -5.48 8.59
CA PRO A 121 15.54 -6.12 9.90
C PRO A 121 15.14 -5.07 10.95
N ILE A 122 14.24 -5.47 11.86
CA ILE A 122 13.92 -4.68 13.04
C ILE A 122 15.18 -4.67 13.89
N PHE A 123 16.00 -3.62 13.79
CA PHE A 123 17.03 -3.37 14.79
C PHE A 123 16.30 -2.95 16.07
N THR A 124 16.02 -3.91 16.94
CA THR A 124 15.75 -3.65 18.35
C THR A 124 17.07 -3.25 18.98
N VAL A 125 17.20 -1.96 19.34
CA VAL A 125 18.24 -1.47 20.26
C VAL A 125 17.58 -1.20 21.60
#